data_AF-A0AB73G9V1-F1
#
_entry.id   AF-A0AB73G9V1-F1
#
_cell.length_a   1.000
_cell.length_b   1.000
_cell.length_c   1.000
_cell.angle_alpha   90.00
_cell.angle_beta   90.00
_cell.angle_gamma   90.00
#
_symmetry.space_group_name_H-M   'P 1'
#
loop_
_entity.id
_entity.type
_entity.pdbx_description
1 polymer ?
#
loop_
_entity_poly.entity_id
_entity_poly.type
_entity_poly.pdbx_seq_one_letter_code
_entity_poly.pdbx_strand_id
1 'polypeptide(L)'
;MTPHVARNDAHQGGSAIDGRTSRHVGCGISQVIRKRIEEHFGWGKTVGRIRQTVYRGIKRVDQHFKLTMLASNLTRMARILAAVPQGAVK
;
A
#
# COMPACT_ATOMS: atom_id res chain seq x y z
N MET A 1 -6.03 13.29 -21.44
CA MET A 1 -5.92 12.85 -20.03
C MET A 1 -6.23 11.36 -19.96
N THR A 2 -5.29 10.52 -19.51
CA THR A 2 -5.55 9.08 -19.31
C THR A 2 -6.15 8.88 -17.93
N PRO A 3 -7.35 8.30 -17.80
CA PRO A 3 -7.99 8.14 -16.49
C PRO A 3 -7.24 7.10 -15.64
N HIS A 4 -6.91 7.50 -14.40
CA HIS A 4 -6.27 6.62 -13.43
C HIS A 4 -7.35 5.87 -12.61
N VAL A 5 -7.80 4.73 -13.13
CA VAL A 5 -8.89 3.92 -12.55
C VAL A 5 -8.42 2.50 -12.26
N ALA A 6 -8.82 1.96 -11.10
CA ALA A 6 -8.59 0.55 -10.75
C ALA A 6 -9.65 -0.34 -11.38
N ARG A 7 -9.19 -1.38 -12.08
CA ARG A 7 -10.05 -2.42 -12.67
C ARG A 7 -10.33 -3.47 -11.60
N ASN A 8 -11.61 -3.67 -11.27
CA ASN A 8 -12.01 -4.73 -10.35
C ASN A 8 -12.25 -6.03 -11.13
N ASP A 9 -11.16 -6.70 -11.52
CA ASP A 9 -11.23 -7.96 -12.27
C ASP A 9 -11.77 -9.14 -11.44
N ALA A 10 -11.73 -9.05 -10.11
CA ALA A 10 -12.23 -10.07 -9.19
C ALA A 10 -13.75 -9.99 -8.94
N HIS A 11 -14.45 -9.01 -9.53
CA HIS A 11 -15.89 -8.87 -9.39
C HIS A 11 -16.65 -9.98 -10.11
N GLN A 12 -17.70 -10.51 -9.50
CA GLN A 12 -18.61 -11.47 -10.13
C GLN A 12 -19.40 -10.75 -11.24
N GLY A 13 -19.05 -11.03 -12.51
CA GLY A 13 -19.52 -10.28 -13.69
C GLY A 13 -18.42 -9.51 -14.43
N GLY A 14 -17.18 -9.54 -13.93
CA GLY A 14 -16.04 -8.84 -14.51
C GLY A 14 -16.02 -7.35 -14.19
N SER A 15 -14.98 -6.66 -14.63
CA SER A 15 -14.87 -5.22 -14.37
C SER A 15 -15.71 -4.41 -15.35
N ALA A 16 -16.44 -3.41 -14.82
CA ALA A 16 -17.10 -2.37 -15.61
C ALA A 16 -16.13 -1.46 -16.40
N ILE A 17 -14.82 -1.61 -16.17
CA ILE A 17 -13.77 -0.85 -16.86
C ILE A 17 -13.27 -1.65 -18.06
N ASP A 18 -13.46 -1.06 -19.23
CA ASP A 18 -13.05 -1.62 -20.50
C ASP A 18 -11.51 -1.75 -20.64
N GLY A 19 -11.07 -2.78 -21.38
CA GLY A 19 -9.66 -3.12 -21.56
C GLY A 19 -8.85 -2.00 -22.22
N ARG A 20 -9.47 -1.15 -23.05
CA ARG A 20 -8.80 -0.02 -23.69
C ARG A 20 -8.22 1.00 -22.70
N THR A 21 -8.79 1.08 -21.50
CA THR A 21 -8.37 2.01 -20.45
C THR A 21 -7.21 1.45 -19.61
N SER A 22 -7.14 0.13 -19.46
CA SER A 22 -6.15 -0.57 -18.63
C SER A 22 -5.00 -1.22 -19.41
N ARG A 23 -5.07 -1.26 -20.76
CA ARG A 23 -4.05 -1.88 -21.64
C ARG A 23 -2.63 -1.32 -21.50
N HIS A 24 -2.49 -0.12 -20.96
CA HIS A 24 -1.20 0.54 -20.85
C HIS A 24 -0.40 -0.07 -19.69
N VAL A 25 0.82 -0.54 -19.96
CA VAL A 25 1.74 -1.10 -18.94
C VAL A 25 1.91 -0.16 -17.75
N GLY A 26 1.96 1.16 -18.00
CA GLY A 26 2.05 2.17 -16.94
C GLY A 26 0.86 2.17 -15.98
N CYS A 27 -0.34 1.79 -16.42
CA CYS A 27 -1.51 1.66 -15.56
C CYS A 27 -1.30 0.53 -14.53
N GLY A 28 -0.85 -0.65 -14.98
CA GLY A 28 -0.56 -1.77 -14.09
C GLY A 28 0.51 -1.46 -13.05
N ILE A 29 1.63 -0.84 -13.47
CA ILE A 29 2.70 -0.42 -12.55
C ILE A 29 2.17 0.59 -11.52
N SER A 30 1.39 1.58 -11.97
CA SER A 30 0.82 2.60 -11.09
C SER A 30 -0.11 2.00 -10.05
N GLN A 31 -0.92 1.01 -10.41
CA GLN A 31 -1.80 0.32 -9.45
C GLN A 31 -1.03 -0.45 -8.39
N VAL A 32 0.06 -1.12 -8.76
CA VAL A 32 0.91 -1.84 -7.80
C VAL A 32 1.58 -0.85 -6.83
N ILE A 33 2.12 0.26 -7.32
CA ILE A 33 2.75 1.29 -6.48
C ILE A 33 1.72 1.91 -5.54
N ARG A 34 0.54 2.26 -6.06
CA ARG A 34 -0.56 2.85 -5.28
C ARG A 34 -0.97 1.92 -4.14
N LYS A 35 -1.19 0.63 -4.43
CA LYS A 35 -1.55 -0.36 -3.41
C LYS A 35 -0.48 -0.44 -2.31
N ARG A 36 0.81 -0.49 -2.68
CA ARG A 36 1.91 -0.53 -1.71
C ARG A 36 1.92 0.69 -0.78
N ILE A 37 1.65 1.88 -1.31
CA ILE A 37 1.58 3.11 -0.52
C ILE A 37 0.33 3.10 0.38
N GLU A 38 -0.84 2.79 -0.20
CA GLU A 38 -2.12 2.77 0.50
C GLU A 38 -2.15 1.77 1.66
N GLU A 39 -1.47 0.62 1.55
CA GLU A 39 -1.32 -0.35 2.64
C GLU A 39 -0.65 0.25 3.88
N HIS A 40 0.42 1.03 3.71
CA HIS A 40 1.13 1.66 4.83
C HIS A 40 0.27 2.75 5.48
N PHE A 41 -0.41 3.56 4.67
CA PHE A 41 -1.35 4.56 5.17
C PHE A 41 -2.56 3.95 5.86
N GLY A 42 -3.09 2.84 5.34
CA GLY A 42 -4.17 2.08 5.96
C GLY A 42 -3.75 1.58 7.34
N TRP A 43 -2.62 0.89 7.42
CA TRP A 43 -2.06 0.38 8.68
C TRP A 43 -1.75 1.50 9.67
N GLY A 44 -1.15 2.61 9.21
CA GLY A 44 -0.84 3.75 10.06
C GLY A 44 -2.10 4.44 10.61
N LYS A 45 -3.20 4.44 9.86
CA LYS A 45 -4.49 4.98 10.35
C LYS A 45 -5.13 4.09 11.41
N THR A 46 -5.06 2.76 11.27
CA THR A 46 -5.67 1.81 12.21
C THR A 46 -4.77 1.50 13.41
N VAL A 47 -3.53 1.07 13.19
CA VAL A 47 -2.60 0.66 14.25
C VAL A 47 -1.81 1.86 14.78
N GLY A 48 -1.32 2.70 13.87
CA GLY A 48 -0.52 3.89 14.23
C GLY A 48 -1.31 5.07 14.77
N ARG A 49 -2.64 4.99 14.89
CA ARG A 49 -3.52 6.09 15.35
C ARG A 49 -3.34 7.42 14.61
N ILE A 50 -2.83 7.41 13.37
CA ILE A 50 -2.67 8.64 12.57
C ILE A 50 -4.03 9.32 12.30
N ARG A 51 -5.11 8.53 12.20
CA ARG A 51 -6.48 9.04 11.99
C ARG A 51 -6.98 9.88 13.17
N GLN A 52 -6.48 9.63 14.38
CA GLN A 52 -6.87 10.29 15.63
C GLN A 52 -5.62 10.51 16.49
N THR A 53 -4.74 11.40 16.02
CA THR A 53 -3.48 11.69 16.70
C THR A 53 -3.73 12.33 18.07
N VAL A 54 -3.03 11.85 19.10
CA VAL A 54 -3.04 12.42 20.45
C VAL A 54 -1.99 13.53 20.64
N TYR A 55 -1.11 13.71 19.65
CA TYR A 55 -0.02 14.68 19.71
C TYR A 55 -0.48 16.07 19.24
N ARG A 56 -0.07 17.10 19.98
CA ARG A 56 -0.28 18.51 19.59
C ARG A 56 0.99 19.10 18.97
N GLY A 57 0.81 19.84 17.87
CA GLY A 57 1.89 20.51 17.13
C GLY A 57 2.49 19.67 16.00
N ILE A 58 2.82 20.33 14.88
CA ILE A 58 3.28 19.70 13.63
C ILE A 58 4.53 18.85 13.86
N LYS A 59 5.49 19.33 14.64
CA LYS A 59 6.75 18.61 14.91
C LYS A 59 6.53 17.24 15.55
N ARG A 60 5.61 17.13 16.52
CA ARG A 60 5.32 15.87 17.21
C ARG A 60 4.52 14.92 16.32
N VAL A 61 3.58 15.46 15.54
CA VAL A 61 2.82 14.68 14.56
C VAL A 61 3.72 14.14 13.45
N ASP A 62 4.69 14.93 12.97
CA ASP A 62 5.67 14.52 11.96
C ASP A 62 6.56 13.36 12.45
N GLN A 63 7.09 13.46 13.68
CA GLN A 63 7.86 12.37 14.29
C GLN A 63 7.03 11.09 14.43
N HIS A 64 5.79 11.20 14.93
CA HIS A 64 4.88 10.08 15.07
C HIS A 64 4.55 9.42 13.73
N PHE A 65 4.30 10.23 12.70
CA PHE A 65 4.04 9.77 11.34
C PHE A 65 5.23 8.98 10.78
N LYS A 66 6.46 9.53 10.89
CA LYS A 66 7.69 8.89 10.42
C LYS A 66 7.95 7.55 11.11
N LEU A 67 7.82 7.51 12.44
CA LEU A 67 7.98 6.27 13.22
C LEU A 67 6.96 5.21 12.83
N THR A 68 5.70 5.61 12.61
CA THR A 68 4.64 4.71 12.16
C THR A 68 4.93 4.13 10.77
N MET A 69 5.37 4.97 9.82
CA MET A 69 5.72 4.52 8.47
C MET A 69 6.94 3.58 8.47
N LEU A 70 7.95 3.89 9.30
CA LEU A 70 9.11 3.02 9.51
C LEU A 70 8.68 1.64 10.03
N ALA A 71 7.86 1.59 11.09
CA ALA A 71 7.38 0.35 11.68
C ALA A 71 6.57 -0.50 10.68
N SER A 72 5.72 0.15 9.88
CA SER A 72 4.95 -0.52 8.82
C SER A 72 5.87 -1.15 7.77
N ASN A 73 6.88 -0.41 7.30
CA ASN A 73 7.85 -0.91 6.33
C ASN A 73 8.68 -2.08 6.89
N LEU A 74 9.13 -2.00 8.15
CA LEU A 74 9.84 -3.10 8.82
C LEU A 74 8.97 -4.35 8.93
N THR A 75 7.70 -4.20 9.30
CA THR A 75 6.74 -5.31 9.37
C THR A 75 6.57 -5.97 7.99
N ARG A 76 6.50 -5.17 6.92
CA ARG A 76 6.45 -5.69 5.54
C ARG A 76 7.73 -6.46 5.20
N MET A 77 8.91 -5.90 5.49
CA MET A 77 10.18 -6.58 5.23
C MET A 77 10.30 -7.89 5.98
N ALA A 78 9.93 -7.93 7.26
CA ALA A 78 9.92 -9.15 8.07
C ALA A 78 9.00 -10.23 7.47
N ARG A 79 7.80 -9.84 7.01
CA ARG A 79 6.88 -10.76 6.32
C ARG A 79 7.45 -11.31 5.01
N ILE A 80 8.11 -10.46 4.22
CA ILE A 80 8.78 -10.89 2.98
C ILE A 80 9.87 -11.91 3.31
N LEU A 81 10.72 -11.62 4.30
CA LEU A 81 11.79 -12.53 4.73
C LEU A 81 11.24 -13.87 5.26
N ALA A 82 10.13 -13.85 6.00
CA ALA A 82 9.48 -15.06 6.50
C ALA A 82 8.78 -15.88 5.39
N ALA A 83 8.31 -15.22 4.33
CA ALA A 83 7.66 -15.87 3.19
C ALA A 83 8.66 -16.49 2.20
N VAL A 84 9.95 -16.14 2.28
CA VAL A 84 11.01 -16.83 1.53
C VAL A 84 11.17 -18.22 2.15
N PRO A 85 10.89 -19.32 1.40
CA PRO A 85 11.11 -20.66 1.93
C PRO A 85 12.59 -20.82 2.26
N GLN A 86 12.89 -21.27 3.49
CA GLN A 86 14.23 -21.55 4.02
C GLN A 86 14.92 -22.74 3.33
N GLY A 87 14.61 -23.02 2.05
CA GLY A 87 14.94 -24.25 1.33
C GLY A 87 16.01 -24.13 0.25
N ALA A 88 16.77 -23.03 0.19
CA ALA A 88 17.84 -22.85 -0.80
C ALA A 88 19.22 -22.62 -0.16
N VAL A 89 19.46 -23.23 1.01
CA VAL A 89 20.81 -23.42 1.56
C VAL A 89 21.00 -24.91 1.82
N LYS A 90 21.44 -25.61 0.79
CA LYS A 90 22.18 -26.88 0.86
C LYS A 90 23.22 -26.84 -0.24
#